data_AF-A0A382UM79-F1
#
_entry.id   AF-A0A382UM79-F1
#
_cell.length_a   1.000
_cell.length_b   1.000
_cell.length_c   1.000
_cell.angle_alpha   90.00
_cell.angle_beta   90.00
_cell.angle_gamma   90.00
#
_symmetry.space_group_name_H-M   'P 1'
#
loop_
_entity.id
_entity.type
_entity.pdbx_description
1 polymer ?
#
loop_
_entity_poly.entity_id
_entity_poly.type
_entity_poly.pdbx_seq_one_letter_code
_entity_poly.pdbx_strand_id
1 'polypeptide(L)'
;MIIYSMGMAVNNTIAVIDAMVGKKSEFLRTPKYGIVNNTDDWRTKAYNLPFSKTTLLELFFGIYGIMAIFIALYSRNPIWIPIIALQTMGFLYIACLSFSHTRFKRGNSKIDYTKTKEEKMADITHKLAVAGIIAIICFGIYMAFTGYQNDVYPMDLSIGLFDRIMASSEPKTIIADINAIKGYLPTEGNPVWIFPTDTSNFARIQADLDVMLASAEKISAVPRDSSAFHTGMIDVSDRAKIMQKQIMDMVPYMYASVTNILFASIWIAVIIGVFALLKRKKQSLEAFDKS
;
A
#
# COMPACT_ATOMS: atom_id res chain seq x y z
N MET A 1 18.82 22.66 1.35
CA MET A 1 17.58 23.45 1.52
C MET A 1 16.35 22.79 0.89
N ILE A 2 16.38 22.43 -0.40
CA ILE A 2 15.20 21.87 -1.11
C ILE A 2 14.68 20.57 -0.47
N ILE A 3 15.56 19.59 -0.21
CA ILE A 3 15.21 18.30 0.40
C ILE A 3 14.55 18.47 1.77
N TYR A 4 15.08 19.38 2.59
CA TYR A 4 14.53 19.68 3.92
C TYR A 4 13.15 20.33 3.82
N SER A 5 12.97 21.28 2.90
CA SER A 5 11.67 21.93 2.66
C SER A 5 10.61 20.93 2.21
N MET A 6 10.96 20.04 1.27
CA MET A 6 10.07 18.97 0.79
C MET A 6 9.71 17.98 1.91
N GLY A 7 10.68 17.61 2.75
CA GLY A 7 10.43 16.72 3.89
C GLY A 7 9.45 17.32 4.89
N MET A 8 9.50 18.63 5.14
CA MET A 8 8.61 19.30 6.10
C MET A 8 7.16 19.44 5.61
N ALA A 9 6.86 19.05 4.36
CA ALA A 9 5.54 19.18 3.78
C ALA A 9 4.45 18.47 4.60
N VAL A 10 4.74 17.29 5.17
CA VAL A 10 3.77 16.55 6.00
C VAL A 10 3.44 17.32 7.27
N ASN A 11 4.46 17.79 7.99
CA ASN A 11 4.29 18.56 9.21
C ASN A 11 3.52 19.87 8.94
N ASN A 12 3.88 20.57 7.86
CA ASN A 12 3.20 21.81 7.44
C ASN A 12 1.73 21.55 7.08
N THR A 13 1.43 20.46 6.36
CA THR A 13 0.06 20.09 5.97
C THR A 13 -0.81 19.83 7.20
N ILE A 14 -0.27 19.11 8.20
CA ILE A 14 -0.98 18.85 9.45
C ILE A 14 -1.25 20.14 10.21
N ALA A 15 -0.26 21.05 10.27
CA ALA A 15 -0.44 22.35 10.92
C ALA A 15 -1.55 23.19 10.26
N VAL A 16 -1.64 23.17 8.92
CA VAL A 16 -2.72 23.85 8.17
C VAL A 16 -4.09 23.22 8.49
N ILE A 17 -4.18 21.88 8.51
CA ILE A 17 -5.43 21.18 8.85
C ILE A 17 -5.85 21.48 10.30
N ASP A 18 -4.92 21.45 11.25
CA ASP A 18 -5.20 21.78 12.65
C ASP A 18 -5.67 23.23 12.81
N ALA A 19 -5.07 24.17 12.06
CA ALA A 19 -5.50 25.57 12.03
C ALA A 19 -6.93 25.73 11.46
N MET A 20 -7.27 25.03 10.38
CA MET A 20 -8.62 25.05 9.79
C MET A 20 -9.68 24.50 10.74
N VAL A 21 -9.35 23.47 11.51
CA VAL A 21 -10.27 22.83 12.48
C VAL A 21 -10.30 23.59 13.82
N GLY A 22 -9.55 24.70 13.95
CA GLY A 22 -9.48 25.50 15.18
C GLY A 22 -8.78 24.78 16.34
N LYS A 23 -8.03 23.72 16.06
CA LYS A 23 -7.23 23.02 17.06
C LYS A 23 -5.96 23.83 17.30
N LYS A 24 -5.63 24.08 18.57
CA LYS A 24 -4.34 24.65 18.94
C LYS A 24 -3.27 23.59 18.71
N SER A 25 -2.54 23.70 17.60
CA SER A 25 -1.33 22.92 17.38
C SER A 25 -0.32 23.30 18.46
N GLU A 26 0.20 22.31 19.17
CA GLU A 26 1.23 22.52 20.19
C GLU A 26 2.53 22.82 19.46
N PHE A 27 2.78 24.10 19.19
CA PHE A 27 4.09 24.55 18.76
C PHE A 27 5.04 24.36 19.94
N LEU A 28 5.64 23.18 20.03
CA LEU A 28 6.71 22.89 20.97
C LEU A 28 7.82 23.89 20.64
N ARG A 29 7.88 24.97 21.43
CA ARG A 29 8.87 26.03 21.23
C ARG A 29 10.25 25.38 21.26
N THR A 30 11.14 25.85 20.40
CA THR A 30 12.54 25.39 20.35
C THR A 30 13.11 25.35 21.77
N PRO A 31 13.72 24.23 22.18
CA PRO A 31 14.14 24.03 23.55
C PRO A 31 15.14 25.11 23.95
N LYS A 32 14.84 25.84 25.03
CA LYS A 32 15.80 26.73 25.67
C LYS A 32 16.67 25.86 26.58
N TYR A 33 17.90 25.60 26.17
CA TYR A 33 18.82 24.71 26.88
C TYR A 33 19.31 25.23 28.24
N GLY A 34 18.86 26.42 28.68
CA GLY A 34 19.13 26.96 30.01
C GLY A 34 20.62 26.98 30.35
N ILE A 35 21.45 27.39 29.38
CA ILE A 35 22.90 27.48 29.53
C ILE A 35 23.18 28.75 30.33
N VAL A 36 23.56 28.60 31.60
CA VAL A 36 23.85 29.71 32.51
C VAL A 36 25.37 29.91 32.67
N ASN A 37 26.14 28.83 32.57
CA ASN A 37 27.59 28.84 32.77
C ASN A 37 28.35 28.54 31.47
N ASN A 38 29.57 29.08 31.35
CA ASN A 38 30.41 28.93 30.14
C ASN A 38 30.96 27.49 29.93
N THR A 39 30.78 26.60 30.91
CA THR A 39 31.16 25.18 30.87
C THR A 39 29.99 24.23 30.58
N ASP A 40 28.77 24.76 30.44
CA ASP A 40 27.56 23.95 30.24
C ASP A 40 27.39 23.59 28.75
N ASP A 41 27.44 22.30 28.40
CA ASP A 41 27.29 21.83 27.01
C ASP A 41 25.83 21.44 26.71
N TRP A 42 25.26 22.06 25.68
CA TRP A 42 23.90 21.78 25.18
C TRP A 42 23.70 20.33 24.74
N ARG A 43 24.76 19.65 24.28
CA ARG A 43 24.72 18.24 23.84
C ARG A 43 24.45 17.26 24.98
N THR A 44 24.76 17.69 26.21
CA THR A 44 24.54 16.87 27.40
C THR A 44 23.15 17.07 27.99
N LYS A 45 22.32 18.01 27.49
CA LYS A 45 20.98 18.29 28.03
C LYS A 45 19.91 17.44 27.32
N ALA A 46 18.93 16.94 28.08
CA ALA A 46 17.96 15.95 27.62
C ALA A 46 16.82 16.69 26.96
N TYR A 47 16.71 16.54 25.64
CA TYR A 47 15.50 16.89 24.93
C TYR A 47 15.01 15.66 24.17
N ASN A 48 14.04 14.98 24.76
CA ASN A 48 13.45 13.78 24.19
C ASN A 48 12.06 14.17 23.69
N LEU A 49 11.92 14.51 22.40
CA LEU A 49 10.58 14.67 21.84
C LEU A 49 9.90 13.29 21.83
N PRO A 50 8.64 13.19 22.29
CA PRO A 50 7.90 11.95 22.15
C PRO A 50 7.74 11.61 20.67
N PHE A 51 7.83 10.33 20.34
CA PHE A 51 7.57 9.82 19.00
C PHE A 51 6.18 10.31 18.53
N SER A 52 6.17 11.16 17.50
CA SER A 52 4.95 11.79 17.01
C SER A 52 4.30 10.92 15.92
N LYS A 53 2.98 11.03 15.80
CA LYS A 53 2.23 10.42 14.69
C LYS A 53 2.69 10.93 13.33
N THR A 54 3.24 12.14 13.29
CA THR A 54 3.75 12.79 12.07
C THR A 54 4.99 12.07 11.54
N THR A 55 5.91 11.60 12.41
CA THR A 55 7.09 10.83 12.00
C THR A 55 6.72 9.49 11.36
N LEU A 56 5.67 8.83 11.86
CA LEU A 56 5.16 7.60 11.23
C LEU A 56 4.65 7.89 9.81
N LEU A 57 3.94 9.01 9.64
CA LEU A 57 3.39 9.42 8.35
C LEU A 57 4.49 9.84 7.35
N GLU A 58 5.53 10.53 7.82
CA GLU A 58 6.73 10.86 7.04
C GLU A 58 7.45 9.58 6.58
N LEU A 59 7.61 8.60 7.47
CA LEU A 59 8.21 7.31 7.12
C LEU A 59 7.34 6.56 6.09
N PHE A 60 6.02 6.55 6.26
CA PHE A 60 5.08 5.97 5.32
C PHE A 60 5.23 6.57 3.92
N PHE A 61 5.23 7.90 3.80
CA PHE A 61 5.42 8.57 2.51
C PHE A 61 6.82 8.37 1.93
N GLY A 62 7.85 8.21 2.78
CA GLY A 62 9.19 7.83 2.34
C GLY A 62 9.23 6.42 1.72
N ILE A 63 8.63 5.43 2.37
CA ILE A 63 8.54 4.06 1.84
C ILE A 63 7.68 4.02 0.57
N TYR A 64 6.55 4.71 0.57
CA TYR A 64 5.69 4.85 -0.61
C TYR A 64 6.45 5.47 -1.80
N GLY A 65 7.25 6.50 -1.54
CA GLY A 65 8.09 7.14 -2.55
C GLY A 65 9.16 6.20 -3.11
N ILE A 66 9.74 5.31 -2.30
CA ILE A 66 10.64 4.26 -2.78
C ILE A 66 9.90 3.31 -3.73
N MET A 67 8.69 2.85 -3.35
CA MET A 67 7.87 1.99 -4.20
C MET A 67 7.51 2.68 -5.53
N ALA A 68 7.15 3.97 -5.49
CA ALA A 68 6.84 4.74 -6.67
C ALA A 68 8.03 4.87 -7.64
N ILE A 69 9.27 4.97 -7.13
CA ILE A 69 10.48 4.94 -7.96
C ILE A 69 10.61 3.57 -8.67
N PHE A 70 10.41 2.46 -7.95
CA PHE A 70 10.43 1.12 -8.56
C PHE A 70 9.35 0.97 -9.64
N ILE A 71 8.12 1.46 -9.39
CA ILE A 71 7.04 1.43 -10.37
C ILE A 71 7.37 2.27 -11.60
N ALA A 72 7.95 3.47 -11.42
CA ALA A 72 8.35 4.34 -12.53
C ALA A 72 9.46 3.71 -13.39
N LEU A 73 10.42 3.01 -12.77
CA LEU A 73 11.45 2.22 -13.46
C LEU A 73 10.83 1.09 -14.27
N TYR A 74 9.92 0.32 -13.67
CA TYR A 74 9.25 -0.81 -14.33
C TYR A 74 8.37 -0.35 -15.51
N SER A 75 7.65 0.76 -15.33
CA SER A 75 6.76 1.34 -16.34
C SER A 75 7.49 2.03 -17.50
N ARG A 76 8.83 1.98 -17.54
CA ARG A 76 9.69 2.66 -18.54
C ARG A 76 9.43 4.15 -18.67
N ASN A 77 9.03 4.81 -17.58
CA ASN A 77 8.76 6.25 -17.53
C ASN A 77 9.76 6.96 -16.58
N PRO A 78 11.05 7.08 -16.98
CA PRO A 78 12.10 7.58 -16.10
C PRO A 78 12.00 9.08 -15.79
N ILE A 79 11.21 9.83 -16.57
CA ILE A 79 11.03 11.28 -16.42
C ILE A 79 10.53 11.65 -15.01
N TRP A 80 9.72 10.80 -14.39
CA TRP A 80 9.15 11.05 -13.06
C TRP A 80 10.10 10.74 -11.91
N ILE A 81 11.14 9.94 -12.16
CA ILE A 81 12.05 9.46 -11.11
C ILE A 81 12.73 10.62 -10.35
N PRO A 82 13.31 11.65 -11.01
CA PRO A 82 13.98 12.73 -10.29
C PRO A 82 13.03 13.50 -9.35
N ILE A 83 11.80 13.73 -9.79
CA ILE A 83 10.79 14.45 -9.01
C ILE A 83 10.39 13.63 -7.78
N ILE A 84 10.09 12.35 -7.97
CA ILE A 84 9.70 11.45 -6.89
C ILE A 84 10.88 11.24 -5.92
N ALA A 85 12.11 11.06 -6.44
CA ALA A 85 13.30 10.83 -5.64
C ALA A 85 13.62 12.00 -4.70
N LEU A 86 13.49 13.25 -5.18
CA LEU A 86 13.69 14.43 -4.34
C LEU A 86 12.72 14.46 -3.15
N GLN A 87 11.45 14.15 -3.39
CA GLN A 87 10.43 14.08 -2.35
C GLN A 87 10.68 12.93 -1.36
N THR A 88 10.99 11.74 -1.88
CA THR A 88 11.32 10.54 -1.11
C THR A 88 12.51 10.76 -0.18
N MET A 89 13.60 11.36 -0.70
CA MET A 89 14.77 11.71 0.11
C MET A 89 14.42 12.71 1.21
N GLY A 90 13.55 13.68 0.93
CA GLY A 90 13.07 14.65 1.93
C GLY A 90 12.35 13.97 3.09
N PHE A 91 11.37 13.11 2.79
CA PHE A 91 10.61 12.39 3.81
C PHE A 91 11.47 11.42 4.63
N LEU A 92 12.33 10.63 3.97
CA LEU A 92 13.25 9.72 4.66
C LEU A 92 14.25 10.48 5.54
N TYR A 93 14.75 11.62 5.06
CA TYR A 93 15.68 12.45 5.83
C TYR A 93 15.06 12.94 7.14
N ILE A 94 13.83 13.48 7.10
CA ILE A 94 13.14 13.96 8.31
C ILE A 94 12.72 12.80 9.22
N ALA A 95 12.26 11.68 8.65
CA ALA A 95 11.93 10.49 9.44
C ALA A 95 13.17 9.94 10.17
N CYS A 96 14.32 9.86 9.50
CA CYS A 96 15.59 9.43 10.09
C CYS A 96 16.09 10.39 11.18
N LEU A 97 15.98 11.71 10.96
CA LEU A 97 16.31 12.71 11.97
C LEU A 97 15.41 12.58 13.20
N SER A 98 14.09 12.49 13.00
CA SER A 98 13.11 12.31 14.08
C SER A 98 13.39 11.05 14.90
N PHE A 99 13.76 9.95 14.24
CA PHE A 99 14.14 8.71 14.92
C PHE A 99 15.47 8.84 15.68
N SER A 100 16.45 9.53 15.11
CA SER A 100 17.75 9.77 15.74
C SER A 100 17.63 10.66 16.99
N HIS A 101 16.78 11.68 16.94
CA HIS A 101 16.47 12.54 18.09
C HIS A 101 15.67 11.79 19.17
N THR A 102 14.79 10.86 18.79
CA THR A 102 14.05 10.01 19.75
C THR A 102 14.96 8.98 20.42
N ARG A 103 16.02 8.51 19.73
CA ARG A 103 17.00 7.55 20.28
C ARG A 103 18.07 8.17 21.18
N PHE A 104 18.21 9.50 21.22
CA PHE A 104 19.23 10.17 22.04
C PHE A 104 18.86 10.14 23.54
N LYS A 105 19.15 9.02 24.19
CA LYS A 105 19.13 8.91 25.65
C LYS A 105 20.27 9.74 26.24
N ARG A 106 19.95 10.76 27.04
CA ARG A 106 20.90 11.41 27.96
C ARG A 106 21.28 10.47 29.09
N GLY A 107 22.53 10.57 29.52
CA GLY A 107 23.10 9.88 30.67
C GLY A 107 22.37 10.12 31.99
N ASN A 108 22.46 9.09 32.83
CA ASN A 108 22.11 8.96 34.25
C ASN A 108 21.62 10.24 34.94
N SER A 109 20.32 10.52 34.84
CA SER A 109 19.56 11.12 35.94
C SER A 109 18.36 10.22 36.19
N LYS A 110 18.61 9.07 36.81
CA LYS A 110 17.53 8.32 37.45
C LYS A 110 17.13 9.12 38.68
N ILE A 111 16.13 9.99 38.54
CA ILE A 111 15.25 10.25 39.68
C ILE A 111 14.49 8.94 39.84
N ASP A 112 14.75 8.22 40.93
CA ASP A 112 14.06 6.97 41.23
C ASP A 112 12.65 7.31 41.71
N TYR A 113 11.77 7.59 40.74
CA TYR A 113 10.36 7.82 40.99
C TYR A 113 9.65 6.47 40.94
N THR A 114 8.95 6.13 42.01
CA THR A 114 8.13 4.93 42.08
C THR A 114 6.83 5.20 41.33
N LYS A 115 6.71 4.66 40.11
CA LYS A 115 5.47 4.77 39.31
C LYS A 115 4.23 4.41 40.15
N THR A 116 3.23 5.27 40.14
CA THR A 116 1.95 4.98 40.80
C THR A 116 1.24 3.79 40.12
N LYS A 117 0.28 3.16 40.81
CA LYS A 117 -0.48 2.03 40.26
C LYS A 117 -1.18 2.40 38.95
N GLU A 118 -1.64 3.64 38.85
CA GLU A 118 -2.32 4.19 37.66
C GLU A 118 -1.35 4.38 36.48
N GLU A 119 -0.16 4.93 36.71
CA GLU A 119 0.88 5.04 35.67
C GLU A 119 1.36 3.67 35.17
N LYS A 120 1.48 2.68 36.07
CA LYS A 120 1.80 1.29 35.68
C LYS A 120 0.70 0.68 34.82
N MET A 121 -0.57 0.87 35.19
CA MET A 121 -1.70 0.43 34.38
C MET A 121 -1.75 1.14 33.02
N ALA A 122 -1.45 2.44 32.97
CA ALA A 122 -1.39 3.21 31.74
C ALA A 122 -0.31 2.68 30.78
N ASP A 123 0.89 2.42 31.28
CA ASP A 123 2.00 1.85 30.49
C ASP A 123 1.66 0.45 29.93
N ILE A 124 1.02 -0.40 30.74
CA ILE A 124 0.54 -1.72 30.29
C ILE A 124 -0.53 -1.56 29.20
N THR A 125 -1.52 -0.67 29.39
CA THR A 125 -2.56 -0.45 28.37
C THR A 125 -2.00 0.14 27.07
N HIS A 126 -1.00 1.01 27.16
CA HIS A 126 -0.31 1.54 25.97
C HIS A 126 0.46 0.43 25.23
N LYS A 127 1.22 -0.41 25.95
CA LYS A 127 1.92 -1.56 25.35
C LYS A 127 0.97 -2.56 24.70
N LEU A 128 -0.15 -2.88 25.37
CA LEU A 128 -1.19 -3.75 24.81
C LEU A 128 -1.83 -3.13 23.56
N ALA A 129 -2.08 -1.83 23.55
CA ALA A 129 -2.63 -1.16 22.38
C ALA A 129 -1.63 -1.12 21.21
N VAL A 130 -0.34 -0.88 21.47
CA VAL A 130 0.71 -0.97 20.45
C VAL A 130 0.81 -2.39 19.90
N ALA A 131 0.82 -3.41 20.76
CA ALA A 131 0.81 -4.81 20.34
C ALA A 131 -0.45 -5.15 19.52
N GLY A 132 -1.62 -4.63 19.94
CA GLY A 132 -2.87 -4.76 19.19
C GLY A 132 -2.80 -4.12 17.81
N ILE A 133 -2.23 -2.91 17.68
CA ILE A 133 -2.03 -2.25 16.39
C ILE A 133 -1.10 -3.08 15.49
N ILE A 134 -0.01 -3.63 16.03
CA ILE A 134 0.91 -4.49 15.27
C ILE A 134 0.18 -5.75 14.79
N ALA A 135 -0.56 -6.43 15.67
CA ALA A 135 -1.33 -7.63 15.32
C ALA A 135 -2.37 -7.33 14.23
N ILE A 136 -3.06 -6.19 14.34
CA ILE A 136 -3.96 -5.65 13.32
C ILE A 136 -3.18 -5.49 12.01
N ILE A 137 -2.08 -4.73 11.97
CA ILE A 137 -1.29 -4.54 10.74
C ILE A 137 -0.87 -5.87 10.10
N CYS A 138 -0.35 -6.82 10.89
CA CYS A 138 0.02 -8.15 10.40
C CYS A 138 -1.17 -8.91 9.81
N PHE A 139 -2.33 -8.87 10.47
CA PHE A 139 -3.56 -9.47 9.97
C PHE A 139 -4.04 -8.79 8.67
N GLY A 140 -3.89 -7.47 8.56
CA GLY A 140 -4.21 -6.73 7.33
C GLY A 140 -3.31 -7.11 6.16
N ILE A 141 -2.00 -7.28 6.39
CA ILE A 141 -1.05 -7.76 5.38
C ILE A 141 -1.43 -9.18 4.92
N TYR A 142 -1.77 -10.07 5.86
CA TYR A 142 -2.21 -11.43 5.54
C TYR A 142 -3.51 -11.44 4.71
N MET A 143 -4.51 -10.63 5.09
CA MET A 143 -5.75 -10.48 4.33
C MET A 143 -5.51 -9.92 2.93
N ALA A 144 -4.62 -8.93 2.78
CA ALA A 144 -4.25 -8.39 1.47
C ALA A 144 -3.57 -9.44 0.58
N PHE A 145 -2.67 -10.23 1.15
CA PHE A 145 -1.98 -11.31 0.43
C PHE A 145 -2.95 -12.40 -0.03
N THR A 146 -3.85 -12.84 0.85
CA THR A 146 -4.86 -13.86 0.52
C THR A 146 -5.89 -13.36 -0.48
N GLY A 147 -6.34 -12.10 -0.35
CA GLY A 147 -7.21 -11.46 -1.34
C GLY A 147 -6.56 -11.37 -2.72
N TYR A 148 -5.29 -10.95 -2.79
CA TYR A 148 -4.55 -10.96 -4.05
C TYR A 148 -4.45 -12.36 -4.66
N GLN A 149 -4.08 -13.36 -3.85
CA GLN A 149 -3.89 -14.74 -4.31
C GLN A 149 -5.18 -15.36 -4.89
N ASN A 150 -6.33 -15.05 -4.30
CA ASN A 150 -7.60 -15.66 -4.71
C ASN A 150 -8.29 -14.88 -5.83
N ASP A 151 -8.28 -13.54 -5.76
CA ASP A 151 -9.09 -12.73 -6.66
C ASP A 151 -8.31 -12.24 -7.87
N VAL A 152 -7.04 -11.85 -7.71
CA VAL A 152 -6.29 -11.15 -8.76
C VAL A 152 -5.25 -12.04 -9.43
N TYR A 153 -4.51 -12.83 -8.66
CA TYR A 153 -3.43 -13.67 -9.19
C TYR A 153 -3.87 -14.66 -10.29
N PRO A 154 -5.07 -15.29 -10.25
CA PRO A 154 -5.56 -16.10 -11.36
C PRO A 154 -5.72 -15.30 -12.67
N MET A 155 -6.00 -14.00 -12.56
CA MET A 155 -6.08 -13.11 -13.70
C MET A 155 -4.71 -12.83 -14.31
N ASP A 156 -3.71 -12.55 -13.47
CA ASP A 156 -2.32 -12.34 -13.91
C ASP A 156 -1.75 -13.59 -14.58
N LEU A 157 -2.06 -14.78 -14.04
CA LEU A 157 -1.73 -16.06 -14.69
C LEU A 157 -2.39 -16.19 -16.06
N SER A 158 -3.67 -15.82 -16.17
CA SER A 158 -4.40 -15.86 -17.43
C SER A 158 -3.78 -14.92 -18.48
N ILE A 159 -3.37 -13.71 -18.09
CA ILE A 159 -2.67 -12.74 -18.97
C ILE A 159 -1.40 -13.37 -19.57
N GLY A 160 -0.59 -14.03 -18.73
CA GLY A 160 0.63 -14.71 -19.18
C GLY A 160 0.35 -15.92 -20.08
N LEU A 161 -0.76 -16.62 -19.87
CA LEU A 161 -1.20 -17.69 -20.77
C LEU A 161 -1.67 -17.15 -22.13
N PHE A 162 -2.34 -15.99 -22.17
CA PHE A 162 -2.64 -15.34 -23.45
C PHE A 162 -1.38 -14.91 -24.21
N ASP A 163 -0.34 -14.42 -23.53
CA ASP A 163 0.96 -14.15 -24.15
C ASP A 163 1.56 -15.41 -24.77
N ARG A 164 1.43 -16.54 -24.08
CA ARG A 164 1.89 -17.84 -24.58
C ARG A 164 1.08 -18.31 -25.80
N ILE A 165 -0.24 -18.12 -25.80
CA ILE A 165 -1.10 -18.43 -26.95
C ILE A 165 -0.69 -17.59 -28.15
N MET A 166 -0.46 -16.29 -27.98
CA MET A 166 -0.05 -15.39 -29.06
C MET A 166 1.29 -15.77 -29.68
N ALA A 167 2.21 -16.33 -28.88
CA ALA A 167 3.53 -16.76 -29.32
C ALA A 167 3.60 -18.22 -29.80
N SER A 168 2.54 -19.01 -29.59
CA SER A 168 2.55 -20.44 -29.90
C SER A 168 2.17 -20.73 -31.35
N SER A 169 2.88 -21.68 -31.96
CA SER A 169 2.56 -22.23 -33.28
C SER A 169 1.90 -23.61 -33.21
N GLU A 170 1.61 -24.12 -32.01
CA GLU A 170 1.12 -25.48 -31.78
C GLU A 170 -0.32 -25.47 -31.22
N PRO A 171 -1.33 -25.91 -31.99
CA PRO A 171 -2.73 -25.88 -31.56
C PRO A 171 -3.00 -26.64 -30.26
N LYS A 172 -2.31 -27.77 -30.02
CA LYS A 172 -2.49 -28.55 -28.78
C LYS A 172 -2.10 -27.77 -27.53
N THR A 173 -1.02 -26.97 -27.62
CA THR A 173 -0.61 -26.12 -26.50
C THR A 173 -1.62 -25.00 -26.27
N ILE A 174 -2.13 -24.39 -27.34
CA ILE A 174 -3.16 -23.36 -27.27
C ILE A 174 -4.43 -23.90 -26.60
N ILE A 175 -4.88 -25.10 -26.97
CA ILE A 175 -6.05 -25.76 -26.35
C ILE A 175 -5.83 -25.98 -24.85
N ALA A 176 -4.64 -26.43 -24.44
CA ALA A 176 -4.31 -26.60 -23.03
C ALA A 176 -4.31 -25.27 -22.28
N ASP A 177 -3.79 -24.21 -22.89
CA ASP A 177 -3.70 -22.87 -22.31
C ASP A 177 -5.08 -22.25 -22.14
N ILE A 178 -5.95 -22.38 -23.16
CA ILE A 178 -7.35 -21.92 -23.09
C ILE A 178 -8.09 -22.62 -21.95
N ASN A 179 -7.95 -23.95 -21.83
CA ASN A 179 -8.59 -24.69 -20.73
C ASN A 179 -8.07 -24.27 -19.36
N ALA A 180 -6.77 -23.97 -19.23
CA ALA A 180 -6.21 -23.45 -17.98
C ALA A 180 -6.77 -22.06 -17.64
N ILE A 181 -6.86 -21.15 -18.62
CA ILE A 181 -7.47 -19.82 -18.47
C ILE A 181 -8.92 -19.95 -17.99
N LYS A 182 -9.73 -20.83 -18.63
CA LYS A 182 -11.12 -21.06 -18.24
C LYS A 182 -11.27 -21.51 -16.78
N GLY A 183 -10.30 -22.29 -16.27
CA GLY A 183 -10.28 -22.73 -14.87
C GLY A 183 -9.87 -21.63 -13.88
N TYR A 184 -9.11 -20.62 -14.32
CA TYR A 184 -8.72 -19.49 -13.49
C TYR A 184 -9.75 -18.37 -13.45
N LEU A 185 -10.49 -18.17 -14.55
CA LEU A 185 -11.50 -17.13 -14.63
C LEU A 185 -12.81 -17.55 -13.94
N PRO A 186 -13.49 -16.63 -13.23
CA PRO A 186 -14.84 -16.86 -12.75
C PRO A 186 -15.80 -17.20 -13.91
N THR A 187 -16.88 -17.92 -13.59
CA THR A 187 -17.91 -18.28 -14.59
C THR A 187 -18.89 -17.14 -14.86
N GLU A 188 -19.15 -16.31 -13.85
CA GLU A 188 -20.14 -15.24 -13.90
C GLU A 188 -19.69 -14.00 -13.13
N GLY A 189 -20.37 -12.89 -13.36
CA GLY A 189 -20.14 -11.62 -12.68
C GLY A 189 -19.40 -10.60 -13.52
N ASN A 190 -19.41 -9.36 -13.04
CA ASN A 190 -18.67 -8.25 -13.64
C ASN A 190 -17.82 -7.57 -12.55
N PRO A 191 -16.48 -7.58 -12.68
CA PRO A 191 -15.59 -6.94 -11.72
C PRO A 191 -15.68 -5.40 -11.78
N VAL A 192 -16.10 -4.83 -12.91
CA VAL A 192 -16.25 -3.39 -13.08
C VAL A 192 -17.58 -2.95 -12.47
N TRP A 193 -17.51 -2.30 -11.31
CA TRP A 193 -18.70 -1.95 -10.52
C TRP A 193 -19.24 -0.54 -10.78
N ILE A 194 -18.46 0.36 -11.39
CA ILE A 194 -18.91 1.74 -11.67
C ILE A 194 -19.67 1.81 -13.00
N PHE A 195 -19.05 1.33 -14.08
CA PHE A 195 -19.61 1.34 -15.43
C PHE A 195 -19.35 -0.01 -16.11
N PRO A 196 -20.08 -1.07 -15.73
CA PRO A 196 -19.90 -2.40 -16.31
C PRO A 196 -20.22 -2.39 -17.80
N THR A 197 -19.40 -3.09 -18.58
CA THR A 197 -19.64 -3.34 -20.01
C THR A 197 -19.74 -4.83 -20.27
N ASP A 198 -20.26 -5.21 -21.44
CA ASP A 198 -20.28 -6.63 -21.86
C ASP A 198 -18.87 -7.21 -22.02
N THR A 199 -17.88 -6.38 -22.37
CA THR A 199 -16.48 -6.79 -22.51
C THR A 199 -15.80 -7.09 -21.17
N SER A 200 -16.34 -6.61 -20.06
CA SER A 200 -15.85 -6.93 -18.71
C SER A 200 -16.65 -8.05 -18.04
N ASN A 201 -17.64 -8.64 -18.72
CA ASN A 201 -18.50 -9.68 -18.15
C ASN A 201 -17.85 -11.06 -18.28
N PHE A 202 -17.66 -11.76 -17.15
CA PHE A 202 -17.04 -13.08 -17.14
C PHE A 202 -17.82 -14.14 -17.91
N ALA A 203 -19.14 -14.10 -17.91
CA ALA A 203 -19.95 -15.05 -18.67
C ALA A 203 -19.73 -14.90 -20.18
N ARG A 204 -19.51 -13.67 -20.66
CA ARG A 204 -19.19 -13.41 -22.07
C ARG A 204 -17.78 -13.85 -22.41
N ILE A 205 -16.82 -13.55 -21.54
CA ILE A 205 -15.43 -13.98 -21.72
C ILE A 205 -15.32 -15.51 -21.76
N GLN A 206 -16.04 -16.22 -20.89
CA GLN A 206 -16.08 -17.69 -20.91
C GLN A 206 -16.66 -18.22 -22.22
N ALA A 207 -17.74 -17.62 -22.73
CA ALA A 207 -18.31 -17.98 -24.02
C ALA A 207 -17.35 -17.70 -25.19
N ASP A 208 -16.61 -16.60 -25.14
CA ASP A 208 -15.59 -16.28 -26.15
C ASP A 208 -14.42 -17.28 -26.10
N LEU A 209 -14.02 -17.73 -24.90
CA LEU A 209 -13.04 -18.80 -24.72
C LEU A 209 -13.53 -20.13 -25.26
N ASP A 210 -14.82 -20.46 -25.12
CA ASP A 210 -15.43 -21.65 -25.73
C ASP A 210 -15.34 -21.62 -27.25
N VAL A 211 -15.65 -20.47 -27.86
CA VAL A 211 -15.53 -20.29 -29.31
C VAL A 211 -14.06 -20.41 -29.74
N MET A 212 -13.14 -19.80 -29.00
CA MET A 212 -11.70 -19.87 -29.30
C MET A 212 -11.16 -21.30 -29.16
N LEU A 213 -11.62 -22.05 -28.16
CA LEU A 213 -11.30 -23.46 -27.96
C LEU A 213 -11.75 -24.31 -29.15
N ALA A 214 -13.02 -24.18 -29.55
CA ALA A 214 -13.56 -24.89 -30.70
C ALA A 214 -12.84 -24.55 -32.02
N SER A 215 -12.41 -23.29 -32.18
CA SER A 215 -11.58 -22.89 -33.32
C SER A 215 -10.19 -23.55 -33.27
N ALA A 216 -9.52 -23.55 -32.12
CA ALA A 216 -8.21 -24.19 -31.95
C ALA A 216 -8.27 -25.71 -32.18
N GLU A 217 -9.33 -26.38 -31.75
CA GLU A 217 -9.59 -27.79 -32.03
C GLU A 217 -9.72 -28.07 -33.53
N LYS A 218 -10.49 -27.24 -34.26
CA LYS A 218 -10.61 -27.36 -35.71
C LYS A 218 -9.27 -27.14 -36.41
N ILE A 219 -8.51 -26.13 -36.02
CA ILE A 219 -7.18 -25.84 -36.59
C ILE A 219 -6.21 -27.02 -36.37
N SER A 220 -6.33 -27.73 -35.24
CA SER A 220 -5.49 -28.89 -34.95
C SER A 220 -5.65 -30.05 -35.94
N ALA A 221 -6.80 -30.13 -36.63
CA ALA A 221 -7.08 -31.14 -37.64
C ALA A 221 -6.64 -30.72 -39.06
N VAL A 222 -6.23 -29.47 -39.25
CA VAL A 222 -5.85 -28.91 -40.56
C VAL A 222 -4.33 -29.10 -40.80
N PRO A 223 -3.90 -29.47 -42.02
CA PRO A 223 -2.48 -29.55 -42.36
C PRO A 223 -1.73 -28.23 -42.15
N ARG A 224 -0.54 -28.31 -41.57
CA ARG A 224 0.27 -27.13 -41.17
C ARG A 224 0.78 -26.29 -42.33
N ASP A 225 0.90 -26.88 -43.50
CA ASP A 225 1.32 -26.26 -44.75
C ASP A 225 0.18 -25.54 -45.48
N SER A 226 -1.06 -25.66 -44.99
CA SER A 226 -2.20 -25.00 -45.60
C SER A 226 -2.33 -23.53 -45.18
N SER A 227 -2.81 -22.70 -46.12
CA SER A 227 -3.16 -21.30 -45.82
C SER A 227 -4.26 -21.18 -44.75
N ALA A 228 -5.17 -22.16 -44.70
CA ALA A 228 -6.23 -22.22 -43.68
C ALA A 228 -5.66 -22.38 -42.27
N PHE A 229 -4.62 -23.20 -42.09
CA PHE A 229 -3.94 -23.35 -40.81
C PHE A 229 -3.32 -22.02 -40.35
N HIS A 230 -2.53 -21.36 -41.21
CA HIS A 230 -1.90 -20.09 -40.86
C HIS A 230 -2.93 -18.99 -40.56
N THR A 231 -4.01 -18.92 -41.35
CA THR A 231 -5.09 -17.94 -41.12
C THR A 231 -5.80 -18.20 -39.79
N GLY A 232 -6.10 -19.45 -39.48
CA GLY A 232 -6.71 -19.83 -38.20
C GLY A 232 -5.82 -19.52 -37.01
N MET A 233 -4.52 -19.78 -37.11
CA MET A 233 -3.55 -19.45 -36.06
C MET A 233 -3.47 -17.94 -35.80
N ILE A 234 -3.52 -17.12 -36.85
CA ILE A 234 -3.54 -15.65 -36.72
C ILE A 234 -4.84 -15.19 -36.04
N ASP A 235 -6.01 -15.70 -36.47
CA ASP A 235 -7.30 -15.36 -35.85
C ASP A 235 -7.33 -15.70 -34.35
N VAL A 236 -6.81 -16.87 -33.96
CA VAL A 236 -6.72 -17.25 -32.53
C VAL A 236 -5.76 -16.35 -31.76
N SER A 237 -4.62 -15.98 -32.35
CA SER A 237 -3.65 -15.06 -31.74
C SER A 237 -4.25 -13.66 -31.55
N ASP A 238 -4.96 -13.14 -32.55
CA ASP A 238 -5.61 -11.83 -32.47
C ASP A 238 -6.76 -11.81 -31.45
N ARG A 239 -7.55 -12.89 -31.36
CA ARG A 239 -8.57 -13.04 -30.31
C ARG A 239 -7.94 -13.08 -28.92
N ALA A 240 -6.88 -13.88 -28.75
CA ALA A 240 -6.14 -13.96 -27.49
C ALA A 240 -5.65 -12.58 -27.03
N LYS A 241 -5.15 -11.75 -27.96
CA LYS A 241 -4.74 -10.38 -27.68
C LYS A 241 -5.89 -9.48 -27.21
N ILE A 242 -7.05 -9.57 -27.86
CA ILE A 242 -8.24 -8.79 -27.50
C ILE A 242 -8.71 -9.18 -26.09
N MET A 243 -8.80 -10.48 -25.82
CA MET A 243 -9.26 -11.00 -24.53
C MET A 243 -8.28 -10.68 -23.41
N GLN A 244 -6.97 -10.76 -23.67
CA GLN A 244 -5.94 -10.33 -22.73
C GLN A 244 -6.13 -8.86 -22.34
N LYS A 245 -6.42 -7.99 -23.31
CA LYS A 245 -6.66 -6.57 -23.04
C LYS A 245 -7.90 -6.35 -22.18
N GLN A 246 -9.01 -7.02 -22.50
CA GLN A 246 -10.24 -6.95 -21.70
C GLN A 246 -9.98 -7.36 -20.24
N ILE A 247 -9.21 -8.42 -20.05
CA ILE A 247 -8.77 -8.91 -18.75
C ILE A 247 -7.86 -7.90 -18.05
N MET A 248 -6.90 -7.31 -18.74
CA MET A 248 -6.02 -6.29 -18.17
C MET A 248 -6.78 -5.04 -17.73
N ASP A 249 -7.81 -4.65 -18.48
CA ASP A 249 -8.66 -3.49 -18.18
C ASP A 249 -9.52 -3.72 -16.92
N MET A 250 -9.84 -4.98 -16.57
CA MET A 250 -10.61 -5.30 -15.35
C MET A 250 -9.78 -5.52 -14.09
N VAL A 251 -8.51 -5.93 -14.21
CA VAL A 251 -7.61 -6.18 -13.05
C VAL A 251 -7.64 -5.04 -12.00
N PRO A 252 -7.60 -3.74 -12.38
CA PRO A 252 -7.66 -2.65 -11.40
C PRO A 252 -8.93 -2.66 -10.54
N TYR A 253 -10.06 -3.06 -11.11
CA TYR A 253 -11.34 -3.14 -10.40
C TYR A 253 -11.45 -4.36 -9.49
N MET A 254 -10.68 -5.42 -9.78
CA MET A 254 -10.55 -6.57 -8.89
C MET A 254 -9.71 -6.23 -7.65
N TYR A 255 -8.62 -5.46 -7.83
CA TYR A 255 -7.88 -4.90 -6.70
C TYR A 255 -8.78 -3.97 -5.87
N ALA A 256 -9.41 -3.00 -6.53
CA ALA A 256 -10.29 -2.00 -5.93
C ALA A 256 -11.76 -2.45 -5.94
N SER A 257 -12.00 -3.69 -5.52
CA SER A 257 -13.37 -4.20 -5.37
C SER A 257 -14.09 -3.41 -4.27
N VAL A 258 -15.42 -3.28 -4.40
CA VAL A 258 -16.25 -2.58 -3.40
C VAL A 258 -16.00 -3.14 -2.00
N THR A 259 -15.91 -4.47 -1.90
CA THR A 259 -15.60 -5.21 -0.68
C THR A 259 -14.23 -4.81 -0.11
N ASN A 260 -13.18 -4.77 -0.94
CA ASN A 260 -11.84 -4.39 -0.51
C ASN A 260 -11.77 -2.93 -0.05
N ILE A 261 -12.47 -2.02 -0.73
CA ILE A 261 -12.55 -0.60 -0.35
C ILE A 261 -13.26 -0.44 0.99
N LEU A 262 -14.38 -1.13 1.20
CA LEU A 262 -15.11 -1.10 2.46
C LEU A 262 -14.26 -1.65 3.60
N PHE A 263 -13.60 -2.80 3.39
CA PHE A 263 -12.67 -3.34 4.37
C PHE A 263 -11.55 -2.36 4.68
N ALA A 264 -10.83 -1.83 3.69
CA ALA A 264 -9.78 -0.84 3.89
C ALA A 264 -10.25 0.38 4.70
N SER A 265 -11.48 0.85 4.44
CA SER A 265 -12.09 1.97 5.17
C SER A 265 -12.34 1.64 6.64
N ILE A 266 -12.91 0.47 6.93
CA ILE A 266 -13.13 -0.03 8.30
C ILE A 266 -11.79 -0.16 9.04
N TRP A 267 -10.79 -0.71 8.37
CA TRP A 267 -9.45 -0.90 8.90
C TRP A 267 -8.79 0.42 9.33
N ILE A 268 -8.87 1.45 8.48
CA ILE A 268 -8.39 2.79 8.80
C ILE A 268 -9.15 3.37 10.00
N ALA A 269 -10.48 3.22 10.03
CA ALA A 269 -11.31 3.72 11.12
C ALA A 269 -10.96 3.07 12.47
N VAL A 270 -10.70 1.75 12.50
CA VAL A 270 -10.28 1.02 13.71
C VAL A 270 -8.96 1.56 14.24
N ILE A 271 -7.95 1.74 13.37
CA ILE A 271 -6.64 2.26 13.76
C ILE A 271 -6.78 3.68 14.34
N ILE A 272 -7.55 4.55 13.69
CA ILE A 272 -7.82 5.91 14.17
C ILE A 272 -8.52 5.87 15.53
N GLY A 273 -9.51 4.98 15.71
CA GLY A 273 -10.23 4.80 16.96
C GLY A 273 -9.32 4.38 18.13
N VAL A 274 -8.42 3.43 17.92
CA VAL A 274 -7.43 3.01 18.93
C VAL A 274 -6.53 4.19 19.31
N PHE A 275 -6.04 4.95 18.33
CA PHE A 275 -5.21 6.13 18.57
C PHE A 275 -5.95 7.27 19.29
N ALA A 276 -7.25 7.43 19.06
CA ALA A 276 -8.08 8.41 19.74
C ALA A 276 -8.30 8.02 21.20
N LEU A 277 -8.58 6.75 21.49
CA LEU A 277 -8.71 6.21 22.84
C LEU A 277 -7.43 6.36 23.66
N LEU A 278 -6.28 6.03 23.06
CA LEU A 278 -4.97 6.22 23.70
C LEU A 278 -4.68 7.68 24.03
N LYS A 279 -5.01 8.60 23.11
CA LYS A 279 -4.85 10.04 23.34
C LYS A 279 -5.71 10.53 24.51
N ARG A 280 -6.97 10.09 24.58
CA ARG A 280 -7.91 10.48 25.65
C ARG A 280 -7.43 9.99 27.02
N LYS A 281 -6.94 8.75 27.13
CA LYS A 281 -6.37 8.21 28.37
C LYS A 281 -5.09 8.94 28.82
N LYS A 282 -4.23 9.34 27.88
CA LYS A 282 -3.03 10.13 28.22
C LYS A 282 -3.41 11.49 28.81
N GLN A 283 -4.37 12.19 28.19
CA GLN A 283 -4.84 13.50 28.65
C GLN A 283 -5.51 13.44 30.04
N SER A 284 -6.21 12.36 30.38
CA SER A 284 -6.80 12.21 31.73
C SER A 284 -5.75 12.03 32.82
N LEU A 285 -4.65 11.33 32.53
CA LEU A 285 -3.55 11.15 33.48
C LEU A 285 -2.80 12.47 33.71
N GLU A 286 -2.50 13.22 32.65
CA GLU A 286 -1.87 14.54 32.74
C GLU A 286 -2.74 15.58 33.48
N ALA A 287 -4.06 15.41 33.48
CA ALA A 287 -4.99 16.25 34.23
C ALA A 287 -5.03 15.89 35.73
N PHE A 288 -4.92 14.60 36.06
CA PHE A 288 -4.86 14.11 37.44
C PHE A 288 -3.56 14.50 38.15
N ASP A 289 -2.42 14.46 37.46
CA ASP A 289 -1.14 14.89 38.03
C ASP A 289 -1.05 16.42 38.28
N LYS A 290 -1.98 17.21 37.73
CA LYS A 290 -2.04 18.67 37.89
C LYS A 290 -3.03 19.15 38.96
N SER A 291 -3.90 18.26 39.47
CA SER A 291 -4.91 18.56 40.51
C SER A 291 -4.42 18.14 41.88
#